data_AF-A0A964Q5L8-F1
#
_entry.id   AF-A0A964Q5L8-F1
#
_cell.length_a   1.000
_cell.length_b   1.000
_cell.length_c   1.000
_cell.angle_alpha   90.00
_cell.angle_beta   90.00
_cell.angle_gamma   90.00
#
_symmetry.space_group_name_H-M   'P 1'
#
loop_
_entity.id
_entity.type
_entity.pdbx_description
1 polymer ?
#
loop_
_entity_poly.entity_id
_entity_poly.type
_entity_poly.pdbx_seq_one_letter_code
_entity_poly.pdbx_strand_id
1 'polypeptide(L)'
;MAMSLYERLGGVYPIAVVVDDLIDRVMADPRLNANPLVDEAHHKVPPAGFKYLVTEMVCWASGGPQKYSGRSMADSHKHLNITHAEWLAFMDDVKQTLDKFQVPGVEQKELQAIVESTYGDIVMK
;
A
#
# COMPACT_ATOMS: atom_id res chain seq x y z
N MET A 1 -21.28 -18.83 2.66
CA MET A 1 -19.91 -18.28 2.63
C MET A 1 -20.01 -16.79 2.90
N ALA A 2 -19.17 -16.24 3.77
CA ALA A 2 -19.09 -14.78 3.93
C ALA A 2 -18.41 -14.17 2.69
N MET A 3 -18.82 -12.96 2.31
CA MET A 3 -18.16 -12.22 1.21
C MET A 3 -16.71 -11.94 1.57
N SER A 4 -15.81 -12.05 0.58
CA SER A 4 -14.41 -11.65 0.76
C SER A 4 -14.29 -10.13 0.96
N LEU A 5 -13.16 -9.67 1.49
CA LEU A 5 -12.89 -8.24 1.62
C LEU A 5 -12.89 -7.57 0.23
N TYR A 6 -12.33 -8.22 -0.79
CA TYR A 6 -12.35 -7.76 -2.18
C TYR A 6 -13.78 -7.48 -2.67
N GLU A 7 -14.72 -8.38 -2.40
CA GLU A 7 -16.12 -8.22 -2.79
C GLU A 7 -16.79 -7.07 -2.02
N ARG A 8 -16.50 -6.92 -0.72
CA ARG A 8 -17.03 -5.82 0.10
C ARG A 8 -16.46 -4.45 -0.30
N LEU A 9 -15.23 -4.42 -0.79
CA LEU A 9 -14.59 -3.22 -1.36
C LEU A 9 -15.11 -2.88 -2.78
N GLY A 10 -15.96 -3.73 -3.37
CA GLY A 10 -16.51 -3.50 -4.71
C GLY A 10 -15.59 -3.92 -5.86
N GLY A 11 -14.53 -4.68 -5.56
CA GLY A 11 -13.60 -5.26 -6.52
C GLY A 11 -12.54 -4.29 -7.06
N VAL A 12 -11.88 -4.69 -8.16
CA VAL A 12 -10.67 -4.03 -8.67
C VAL A 12 -10.85 -2.56 -9.02
N TYR A 13 -12.01 -2.13 -9.54
CA TYR A 13 -12.19 -0.75 -9.98
C TYR A 13 -12.17 0.25 -8.82
N PRO A 14 -12.98 0.11 -7.75
CA PRO A 14 -12.83 0.94 -6.55
C PRO A 14 -11.46 0.82 -5.90
N ILE A 15 -10.89 -0.39 -5.81
CA ILE A 15 -9.55 -0.59 -5.23
C ILE A 15 -8.49 0.20 -6.00
N ALA A 16 -8.53 0.18 -7.34
CA ALA A 16 -7.59 0.92 -8.18
C ALA A 16 -7.69 2.44 -7.94
N VAL A 17 -8.90 2.97 -7.72
CA VAL A 17 -9.10 4.40 -7.41
C VAL A 17 -8.51 4.77 -6.05
N VAL A 18 -8.70 3.92 -5.03
CA VAL A 18 -8.11 4.12 -3.70
C VAL A 18 -6.59 4.05 -3.77
N VAL A 19 -6.05 3.07 -4.50
CA VAL A 19 -4.60 2.89 -4.68
C VAL A 19 -3.98 4.04 -5.48
N ASP A 20 -4.66 4.54 -6.51
CA ASP A 20 -4.20 5.70 -7.29
C ASP A 20 -3.89 6.91 -6.39
N ASP A 21 -4.82 7.25 -5.49
CA ASP A 21 -4.64 8.32 -4.51
C ASP A 21 -3.55 8.01 -3.48
N LEU A 22 -3.49 6.78 -2.97
CA LEU A 22 -2.49 6.37 -2.00
C LEU A 22 -1.08 6.54 -2.57
N ILE A 23 -0.85 6.09 -3.81
CA ILE A 23 0.47 6.19 -4.42
C ILE A 23 0.85 7.63 -4.71
N ASP A 24 -0.09 8.46 -5.17
CA ASP A 24 0.20 9.89 -5.37
C ASP A 24 0.59 10.58 -4.05
N ARG A 25 -0.07 10.21 -2.95
CA ARG A 25 0.26 10.71 -1.61
C ARG A 25 1.64 10.24 -1.15
N VAL A 26 1.89 8.92 -1.20
CA VAL A 26 3.16 8.31 -0.74
C VAL A 26 4.35 8.84 -1.52
N MET A 27 4.21 8.98 -2.85
CA MET A 27 5.29 9.51 -3.69
C MET A 27 5.62 10.98 -3.41
N ALA A 28 4.65 11.74 -2.89
CA ALA A 28 4.81 13.16 -2.60
C ALA A 28 5.07 13.47 -1.11
N ASP A 29 4.99 12.50 -0.21
CA ASP A 29 5.09 12.75 1.24
C ASP A 29 6.54 13.14 1.64
N PRO A 30 6.78 14.38 2.10
CA PRO A 30 8.10 14.81 2.55
C PRO A 30 8.63 14.02 3.76
N ARG A 31 7.76 13.39 4.57
CA ARG A 31 8.17 12.53 5.69
C ARG A 31 8.87 11.27 5.17
N LEU A 32 8.39 10.69 4.07
CA LEU A 32 8.95 9.51 3.43
C LEU A 32 10.16 9.87 2.57
N ASN A 33 10.06 10.94 1.78
CA ASN A 33 11.13 11.40 0.90
C ASN A 33 12.31 12.06 1.66
N ALA A 34 12.19 12.28 2.96
CA ALA A 34 13.34 12.61 3.81
C ALA A 34 14.38 11.47 3.86
N ASN A 35 13.96 10.23 3.59
CA ASN A 35 14.87 9.11 3.37
C ASN A 35 15.37 9.13 1.91
N PRO A 36 16.68 9.40 1.67
CA PRO A 36 17.20 9.54 0.31
C PRO A 36 17.12 8.24 -0.51
N LEU A 37 17.08 7.07 0.14
CA LEU A 37 16.94 5.79 -0.55
C LEU A 37 15.51 5.59 -1.06
N VAL A 38 14.51 6.04 -0.27
CA VAL A 38 13.10 6.04 -0.67
C VAL A 38 12.87 7.08 -1.76
N ASP A 39 13.37 8.30 -1.59
CA ASP A 39 13.25 9.37 -2.60
C ASP A 39 13.87 8.94 -3.94
N GLU A 40 15.08 8.39 -3.94
CA GLU A 40 15.72 7.87 -5.15
C GLU A 40 14.90 6.73 -5.79
N ALA A 41 14.33 5.82 -4.99
CA ALA A 41 13.48 4.74 -5.48
C ALA A 41 12.19 5.29 -6.14
N HIS A 42 11.53 6.27 -5.53
CA HIS A 42 10.34 6.92 -6.08
C HIS A 42 10.62 7.58 -7.45
N HIS A 43 11.82 8.13 -7.66
CA HIS A 43 12.20 8.69 -8.96
C HIS A 43 12.51 7.65 -10.05
N LYS A 44 12.82 6.41 -9.66
CA LYS A 44 13.15 5.31 -10.58
C LYS A 44 11.95 4.47 -11.00
N VAL A 45 10.90 4.41 -10.16
CA VAL A 45 9.71 3.62 -10.42
C VAL A 45 8.65 4.49 -11.12
N PRO A 46 8.23 4.14 -12.35
CA PRO A 46 7.14 4.86 -13.00
C PRO A 46 5.84 4.76 -12.18
N PRO A 47 5.16 5.88 -11.85
CA PRO A 47 3.97 5.87 -10.99
C PRO A 47 2.88 4.90 -11.46
N ALA A 48 2.65 4.82 -12.78
CA ALA A 48 1.65 3.92 -13.34
C ALA A 48 1.95 2.44 -13.07
N GLY A 49 3.22 2.04 -13.14
CA GLY A 49 3.63 0.67 -12.82
C GLY A 49 3.49 0.37 -11.33
N PHE A 50 3.79 1.36 -10.48
CA PHE A 50 3.64 1.20 -9.03
C PHE A 50 2.17 1.05 -8.62
N LYS A 51 1.30 1.93 -9.14
CA LYS A 51 -0.16 1.88 -8.95
C LYS A 51 -0.74 0.54 -9.39
N TYR A 52 -0.29 0.00 -10.53
CA TYR A 52 -0.69 -1.33 -10.98
C TYR A 52 -0.31 -2.43 -9.96
N LEU A 53 0.95 -2.49 -9.55
CA LEU A 53 1.44 -3.54 -8.64
C LEU A 53 0.77 -3.48 -7.27
N VAL A 54 0.54 -2.28 -6.73
CA VAL A 54 -0.15 -2.13 -5.45
C VAL A 54 -1.63 -2.45 -5.57
N THR A 55 -2.29 -2.12 -6.69
CA THR A 55 -3.67 -2.55 -6.96
C THR A 55 -3.77 -4.07 -6.99
N GLU A 56 -2.87 -4.73 -7.72
CA GLU A 56 -2.82 -6.19 -7.82
C GLU A 56 -2.58 -6.84 -6.45
N MET A 57 -1.67 -6.29 -5.64
CA MET A 57 -1.41 -6.74 -4.28
C MET A 57 -2.65 -6.64 -3.40
N VAL A 58 -3.30 -5.47 -3.34
CA VAL A 58 -4.50 -5.27 -2.52
C VAL A 58 -5.63 -6.19 -2.96
N CYS A 59 -5.83 -6.36 -4.27
CA CYS A 59 -6.83 -7.27 -4.79
C CYS A 59 -6.54 -8.73 -4.39
N TRP A 60 -5.29 -9.20 -4.55
CA TRP A 60 -4.90 -10.55 -4.17
C TRP A 60 -5.06 -10.78 -2.65
N ALA A 61 -4.53 -9.87 -1.83
CA ALA A 61 -4.53 -10.00 -0.38
C ALA A 61 -5.94 -9.89 0.25
N SER A 62 -6.85 -9.16 -0.39
CA SER A 62 -8.25 -9.06 0.03
C SER A 62 -9.14 -10.24 -0.42
N GLY A 63 -8.55 -11.25 -1.07
CA GLY A 63 -9.26 -12.46 -1.53
C GLY A 63 -9.89 -12.32 -2.91
N GLY A 64 -9.42 -11.38 -3.73
CA GLY A 64 -9.80 -11.23 -5.13
C GLY A 64 -9.13 -12.24 -6.06
N PRO A 65 -9.54 -12.27 -7.34
CA PRO A 65 -9.01 -13.23 -8.33
C PRO A 65 -7.59 -12.92 -8.81
N GLN A 66 -7.06 -11.74 -8.50
CA GLN A 66 -5.73 -11.31 -8.91
C GLN A 66 -4.66 -12.15 -8.21
N LYS A 67 -3.53 -12.33 -8.88
CA LYS A 67 -2.32 -12.93 -8.31
C LYS A 67 -1.22 -11.88 -8.36
N TYR A 68 -0.65 -11.56 -7.21
CA TYR A 68 0.46 -10.61 -7.17
C TYR A 68 1.67 -11.11 -7.97
N SER A 69 2.13 -10.27 -8.89
CA SER A 69 3.20 -10.55 -9.86
C SER A 69 4.52 -9.85 -9.54
N GLY A 70 4.52 -8.98 -8.52
CA GLY A 70 5.70 -8.24 -8.09
C GLY A 70 6.67 -9.06 -7.24
N ARG A 71 7.73 -8.39 -6.80
CA ARG A 71 8.73 -8.96 -5.88
C ARG A 71 8.14 -9.10 -4.47
N SER A 72 8.70 -9.98 -3.66
CA SER A 72 8.35 -10.07 -2.23
C SER A 72 8.48 -8.70 -1.54
N MET A 73 7.77 -8.50 -0.43
CA MET A 73 7.89 -7.26 0.35
C MET A 73 9.32 -7.07 0.86
N ALA A 74 9.99 -8.14 1.30
CA ALA A 74 11.39 -8.08 1.70
C ALA A 74 12.32 -7.66 0.56
N ASP A 75 12.22 -8.28 -0.62
CA ASP A 75 13.10 -7.93 -1.74
C ASP A 75 12.82 -6.53 -2.30
N SER A 76 11.58 -6.07 -2.20
CA SER A 76 11.18 -4.73 -2.62
C SER A 76 11.74 -3.64 -1.69
N HIS A 77 11.87 -3.90 -0.38
CA HIS A 77 12.11 -2.83 0.60
C HIS A 77 13.42 -2.95 1.40
N LYS A 78 14.05 -4.13 1.49
CA LYS A 78 15.25 -4.36 2.34
C LYS A 78 16.42 -3.41 2.11
N HIS A 79 16.53 -2.83 0.92
CA HIS A 79 17.60 -1.91 0.53
C HIS A 79 17.29 -0.44 0.84
N LEU A 80 16.07 -0.12 1.27
CA LEU A 80 15.59 1.24 1.53
C LEU A 80 15.85 1.68 2.97
N ASN A 81 16.22 0.75 3.87
CA ASN A 81 16.46 1.02 5.29
C ASN A 81 15.30 1.75 5.98
N ILE A 82 14.06 1.37 5.65
CA ILE A 82 12.86 2.01 6.20
C ILE A 82 12.83 1.85 7.71
N THR A 83 12.59 2.97 8.41
CA THR A 83 12.49 3.03 9.87
C THR A 83 11.06 2.85 10.36
N HIS A 84 10.88 2.50 11.63
CA HIS A 84 9.55 2.51 12.26
C HIS A 84 8.81 3.85 12.12
N ALA A 85 9.52 4.98 12.21
CA ALA A 85 8.89 6.30 12.08
C ALA A 85 8.36 6.56 10.66
N GLU A 86 9.09 6.15 9.64
CA GLU A 86 8.66 6.21 8.24
C GLU A 86 7.49 5.26 7.97
N TRP A 87 7.49 4.08 8.58
CA TRP A 87 6.34 3.17 8.53
C TRP A 87 5.07 3.82 9.09
N LEU A 88 5.16 4.49 10.24
CA LEU A 88 4.01 5.20 10.81
C LEU A 88 3.52 6.34 9.91
N ALA A 89 4.41 7.05 9.22
CA ALA A 89 4.03 8.06 8.23
C ALA A 89 3.27 7.44 7.04
N PHE A 90 3.76 6.30 6.53
CA PHE A 90 3.08 5.54 5.50
C PHE A 90 1.69 5.02 5.95
N MET A 91 1.57 4.52 7.18
CA MET A 91 0.28 4.07 7.73
C MET A 91 -0.71 5.22 7.94
N ASP A 92 -0.21 6.41 8.28
CA ASP A 92 -1.02 7.62 8.31
C ASP A 92 -1.52 8.00 6.89
N ASP A 93 -0.69 7.86 5.86
CA ASP A 93 -1.10 8.05 4.47
C ASP A 93 -2.19 7.05 4.04
N VAL A 94 -2.02 5.77 4.38
CA VAL A 94 -3.04 4.73 4.17
C VAL A 94 -4.37 5.15 4.82
N LYS A 95 -4.33 5.57 6.09
CA LYS A 95 -5.52 6.00 6.81
C LYS A 95 -6.19 7.21 6.15
N GLN A 96 -5.41 8.24 5.79
CA GLN A 96 -5.94 9.44 5.15
C GLN A 96 -6.62 9.13 3.80
N THR A 97 -6.04 8.24 3.00
CA THR A 97 -6.65 7.82 1.73
C THR A 97 -7.94 7.04 1.97
N LEU A 98 -7.97 6.08 2.90
CA LEU A 98 -9.18 5.33 3.22
C LEU A 98 -10.30 6.23 3.75
N ASP A 99 -9.96 7.22 4.57
CA ASP A 99 -10.90 8.23 5.08
C ASP A 99 -11.44 9.12 3.96
N LYS A 100 -10.59 9.56 3.02
CA LYS A 100 -11.00 10.36 1.84
C LYS A 100 -12.08 9.66 1.03
N PHE A 101 -11.94 8.35 0.82
CA PHE A 101 -12.93 7.55 0.08
C PHE A 101 -14.07 7.01 0.95
N GLN A 102 -14.10 7.36 2.23
CA GLN A 102 -15.13 6.94 3.18
C GLN A 102 -15.28 5.42 3.21
N VAL A 103 -14.17 4.68 3.09
CA VAL A 103 -14.17 3.22 3.20
C VAL A 103 -14.75 2.85 4.57
N PRO A 104 -15.71 1.91 4.66
CA PRO A 104 -16.34 1.63 5.95
C PRO A 104 -15.36 1.05 6.95
N GLY A 105 -15.60 1.31 8.24
CA GLY A 105 -14.59 1.09 9.29
C GLY A 105 -14.17 -0.36 9.51
N VAL A 106 -14.97 -1.34 9.08
CA VAL A 106 -14.60 -2.76 9.13
C VAL A 106 -13.56 -3.06 8.05
N GLU A 107 -13.85 -2.65 6.82
CA GLU A 107 -12.96 -2.80 5.66
C GLU A 107 -11.65 -2.03 5.86
N GLN A 108 -11.69 -0.83 6.45
CA GLN A 108 -10.46 -0.09 6.78
C GLN A 108 -9.55 -0.88 7.72
N LYS A 109 -10.11 -1.45 8.78
CA LYS A 109 -9.33 -2.23 9.77
C LYS A 109 -8.72 -3.47 9.13
N GLU A 110 -9.46 -4.16 8.27
CA GLU A 110 -8.94 -5.34 7.57
C GLU A 110 -7.86 -4.98 6.55
N LEU A 111 -8.02 -3.89 5.79
CA LEU A 111 -6.97 -3.39 4.91
C LEU A 111 -5.71 -2.97 5.68
N GLN A 112 -5.88 -2.23 6.78
CA GLN A 112 -4.74 -1.86 7.64
C GLN A 112 -4.06 -3.09 8.23
N ALA A 113 -4.81 -4.11 8.65
CA ALA A 113 -4.23 -5.36 9.14
C ALA A 113 -3.44 -6.12 8.06
N ILE A 114 -3.92 -6.11 6.81
CA ILE A 114 -3.17 -6.67 5.67
C ILE A 114 -1.85 -5.90 5.49
N VAL A 115 -1.89 -4.57 5.50
CA VAL A 115 -0.69 -3.74 5.33
C VAL A 115 0.28 -3.96 6.50
N GLU A 116 -0.20 -3.94 7.74
CA GLU A 116 0.60 -4.22 8.94
C GLU A 116 1.24 -5.61 8.94
N SER A 117 0.62 -6.60 8.30
CA SER A 117 1.22 -7.93 8.17
C SER A 117 2.54 -7.94 7.39
N THR A 118 2.82 -6.89 6.61
CA THR A 118 4.06 -6.72 5.84
C THR A 118 5.17 -6.00 6.61
N TYR A 119 4.87 -5.47 7.81
CA TYR A 119 5.80 -4.67 8.61
C TYR A 119 7.18 -5.32 8.76
N GLY A 120 7.22 -6.60 9.13
CA GLY A 120 8.46 -7.32 9.40
C GLY A 120 9.37 -7.54 8.18
N ASP A 121 8.80 -7.45 6.97
CA ASP A 121 9.55 -7.54 5.72
C ASP A 121 10.09 -6.17 5.25
N ILE A 122 9.53 -5.07 5.77
CA ILE A 122 9.75 -3.71 5.26
C ILE A 122 10.62 -2.90 6.21
N VAL A 123 10.32 -2.94 7.52
CA VAL A 123 11.01 -2.13 8.52
C VAL A 123 12.30 -2.82 8.96
N MET A 124 13.42 -2.15 8.72
CA MET A 124 14.76 -2.67 8.99
C MET A 124 15.45 -1.97 10.17
N LYS A 125 14.85 -0.90 10.69
CA LYS A 125 15.44 -0.02 11.71
C LYS A 125 14.43 0.50 12.72
#